data_AF-A0A699QE92-F1
#
_entry.id   AF-A0A699QE92-F1
#
_cell.length_a   1.000
_cell.length_b   1.000
_cell.length_c   1.000
_cell.angle_alpha   90.00
_cell.angle_beta   90.00
_cell.angle_gamma   90.00
#
_symmetry.space_group_name_H-M   'P 1'
#
loop_
_entity.id
_entity.type
_entity.pdbx_description
1 polymer ?
#
loop_
_entity_poly.entity_id
_entity_poly.type
_entity_poly.pdbx_seq_one_letter_code
_entity_poly.pdbx_strand_id
1 'polypeptide(L)'
;MEFQVGDKVMLKVSPWKGVVHFGKRGKLKPRYVRPFKVLERIGDVAYKLDLPEELSRVHNTFHVSNLKKYHADEPLVVSFDGLHFDDKLQFVKEPVEIVDREVKRLKRSRIPLVKIRWNSKRGPEFTWEREDQFWKKYPHLFARTASTSTVTS
;
A
#
# COMPACT_ATOMS: atom_id res chain seq x y z
N MET A 1 -1.22 19.15 19.78
CA MET A 1 -0.28 18.02 19.90
C MET A 1 1.03 18.53 19.34
N GLU A 2 2.08 18.52 20.14
CA GLU A 2 3.38 19.09 19.77
C GLU A 2 4.46 18.03 19.94
N PHE A 3 5.44 18.06 19.05
CA PHE A 3 6.60 17.16 19.08
C PHE A 3 7.87 17.99 19.27
N GLN A 4 8.83 17.46 20.01
CA GLN A 4 10.14 18.09 20.15
C GLN A 4 11.15 17.47 19.19
N VAL A 5 12.21 18.23 18.89
CA VAL A 5 13.35 17.70 18.13
C VAL A 5 13.95 16.52 18.90
N GLY A 6 14.14 15.40 18.22
CA GLY A 6 14.57 14.13 18.81
C GLY A 6 13.44 13.17 19.19
N ASP A 7 12.17 13.63 19.22
CA ASP A 7 11.04 12.74 19.45
C ASP A 7 10.90 11.69 18.36
N LYS A 8 10.46 10.50 18.76
CA LYS A 8 10.08 9.43 17.83
C LYS A 8 8.60 9.55 17.50
N VAL A 9 8.31 9.72 16.21
CA VAL A 9 6.94 9.84 15.69
C VAL A 9 6.69 8.84 14.59
N MET A 10 5.48 8.30 14.54
CA MET A 10 5.02 7.45 13.45
C MET A 10 4.36 8.29 12.38
N LEU A 11 4.65 7.96 11.12
CA LEU A 11 4.05 8.62 9.97
C LEU A 11 2.79 7.87 9.52
N LYS A 12 1.70 8.62 9.36
CA LYS A 12 0.45 8.15 8.79
C LYS A 12 0.63 7.97 7.29
N VAL A 13 0.22 6.80 6.81
CA VAL A 13 0.32 6.42 5.41
C VAL A 13 -1.05 6.07 4.89
N SER A 14 -1.32 6.47 3.65
CA SER A 14 -2.64 6.30 3.06
C SER A 14 -2.81 4.87 2.50
N PRO A 15 -4.05 4.34 2.50
CA PRO A 15 -4.33 3.08 1.85
C PRO A 15 -4.11 3.16 0.34
N TRP A 16 -3.94 2.00 -0.28
CA TRP A 16 -3.15 1.80 -1.50
C TRP A 16 -3.74 2.52 -2.72
N LYS A 17 -2.84 2.99 -3.59
CA LYS A 17 -3.23 3.62 -4.85
C LYS A 17 -3.66 2.58 -5.89
N GLY A 18 -4.92 2.65 -6.29
CA GLY A 18 -5.44 1.93 -7.46
C GLY A 18 -6.05 0.55 -7.18
N VAL A 19 -6.38 0.24 -5.93
CA VAL A 19 -7.18 -0.94 -5.57
C VAL A 19 -8.64 -0.50 -5.54
N VAL A 20 -9.33 -0.60 -6.68
CA VAL A 20 -10.78 -0.33 -6.75
C VAL A 20 -11.45 -1.61 -6.26
N HIS A 21 -11.54 -1.72 -4.94
CA HIS A 21 -12.15 -2.86 -4.28
C HIS A 21 -13.61 -3.01 -4.77
N PHE A 22 -13.90 -4.05 -5.53
CA PHE A 22 -15.27 -4.41 -5.86
C PHE A 22 -15.87 -5.16 -4.65
N GLY A 23 -16.47 -4.42 -3.71
CA GLY A 23 -17.02 -4.95 -2.46
C GLY A 23 -17.31 -3.87 -1.42
N LYS A 24 -17.73 -4.23 -0.20
CA LYS A 24 -17.87 -3.26 0.90
C LYS A 24 -16.49 -2.68 1.21
N ARG A 25 -16.32 -1.37 1.00
CA ARG A 25 -15.16 -0.60 1.43
C ARG A 25 -15.10 -0.62 2.96
N GLY A 26 -14.51 -1.66 3.53
CA GLY A 26 -14.17 -1.67 4.94
C GLY A 26 -13.31 -0.45 5.23
N LYS A 27 -13.68 0.36 6.24
CA LYS A 27 -12.94 1.54 6.66
C LYS A 27 -11.55 1.08 7.10
N LEU A 28 -10.57 1.15 6.20
CA LEU A 28 -9.20 0.77 6.51
C LEU A 28 -8.72 1.69 7.63
N LYS A 29 -8.36 1.09 8.78
CA LYS A 29 -7.75 1.82 9.88
C LYS A 29 -6.50 2.53 9.34
N PRO A 30 -6.26 3.81 9.69
CA PRO A 30 -5.03 4.50 9.33
C PRO A 30 -3.83 3.63 9.70
N ARG A 31 -2.95 3.39 8.73
CA ARG A 31 -1.72 2.64 8.97
C ARG A 31 -0.65 3.65 9.34
N TYR A 32 0.12 3.31 10.35
CA TYR A 32 1.25 4.10 10.79
C TYR A 32 2.50 3.26 10.57
N VAL A 33 3.50 3.86 9.94
CA VAL A 33 4.77 3.20 9.70
C VAL A 33 5.77 3.61 10.78
N ARG A 34 6.83 2.80 10.88
CA ARG A 34 8.02 2.92 11.73
C ARG A 34 8.23 4.31 12.38
N PRO A 35 8.66 4.36 13.65
CA PRO A 35 9.07 5.63 14.25
C PRO A 35 10.23 6.27 13.48
N PHE A 36 10.06 7.53 13.13
CA PHE A 36 11.08 8.44 12.62
C PHE A 36 11.45 9.46 13.68
N LYS A 37 12.68 9.97 13.64
CA LYS A 37 13.09 11.06 14.52
C LYS A 37 12.64 12.39 13.93
N VAL A 38 12.15 13.29 14.77
CA VAL A 38 11.92 14.68 14.38
C VAL A 38 13.28 15.39 14.34
N LEU A 39 13.64 15.93 13.18
CA LEU A 39 14.85 16.72 12.97
C LEU A 39 14.64 18.18 13.33
N GLU A 40 13.50 18.73 12.94
CA GLU A 40 13.22 20.16 13.05
C GLU A 40 11.72 20.42 13.11
N ARG A 41 11.30 21.46 13.84
CA ARG A 41 9.93 21.98 13.83
C ARG A 41 9.86 23.14 12.83
N ILE A 42 9.05 23.00 11.79
CA ILE A 42 8.83 24.00 10.74
C ILE A 42 7.49 24.70 11.03
N GLY A 43 7.55 25.83 11.73
CA GLY A 43 6.36 26.55 12.18
C GLY A 43 5.56 25.77 13.23
N ASP A 44 4.27 26.03 13.34
CA ASP A 44 3.44 25.44 14.39
C ASP A 44 2.87 24.06 14.04
N VAL A 45 2.71 23.79 12.75
CA VAL A 45 1.93 22.64 12.26
C VAL A 45 2.72 21.66 11.42
N ALA A 46 3.98 21.94 11.10
CA ALA A 46 4.82 21.05 10.28
C ALA A 46 6.12 20.66 10.98
N TYR A 47 6.57 19.44 10.71
CA TYR A 47 7.77 18.86 11.29
C TYR A 47 8.57 18.16 10.20
N LYS A 48 9.89 18.34 10.26
CA LYS A 48 10.85 17.64 9.40
C LYS A 48 11.26 16.35 10.07
N LEU A 49 11.18 15.24 9.35
CA LEU A 49 11.54 13.92 9.85
C LEU A 49 12.84 13.42 9.23
N ASP A 50 13.53 12.60 10.00
CA ASP A 50 14.65 11.79 9.53
C ASP A 50 14.10 10.59 8.77
N LEU A 51 13.93 10.77 7.45
CA LEU A 51 13.45 9.72 6.55
C LEU A 51 14.63 8.91 6.04
N PRO A 52 14.50 7.57 5.96
CA PRO A 52 15.53 6.72 5.40
C PRO A 52 15.51 6.80 3.88
N GLU A 53 16.58 6.31 3.23
CA GLU A 53 16.81 6.48 1.79
C GLU A 53 15.71 5.87 0.92
N GLU A 54 14.98 4.86 1.42
CA GLU A 54 13.85 4.25 0.72
C GLU A 54 12.68 5.23 0.52
N LEU A 55 12.61 6.29 1.34
CA LEU A 55 11.65 7.39 1.25
C LEU A 55 12.26 8.70 0.74
N SER A 56 13.47 8.67 0.18
CA SER A 56 14.14 9.87 -0.35
C SER A 56 13.33 10.65 -1.39
N ARG A 57 12.43 9.99 -2.12
CA ARG A 57 11.52 10.62 -3.08
C ARG A 57 10.40 11.43 -2.41
N VAL A 58 10.09 11.15 -1.16
CA VAL A 58 9.07 11.83 -0.39
C VAL A 58 9.68 13.02 0.33
N HIS A 59 8.99 14.16 0.30
CA HIS A 59 9.40 15.31 1.11
C HIS A 59 9.42 14.95 2.60
N ASN A 60 10.50 15.30 3.28
CA ASN A 60 10.68 15.01 4.70
C ASN A 60 9.88 15.91 5.65
N THR A 61 9.14 16.88 5.13
CA THR A 61 8.28 17.78 5.92
C THR A 61 6.85 17.30 5.93
N PHE A 62 6.30 17.05 7.11
CA PHE A 62 4.94 16.54 7.30
C PHE A 62 4.13 17.42 8.24
N HIS A 63 2.84 17.54 7.93
CA HIS A 63 1.87 18.18 8.80
C HIS A 63 1.59 17.32 10.05
N VAL A 64 1.36 17.95 11.19
CA VAL A 64 1.13 17.32 12.51
C VAL A 64 -0.01 16.29 12.50
N SER A 65 -1.02 16.47 11.65
CA SER A 65 -2.15 15.52 11.50
C SER A 65 -1.76 14.17 10.86
N ASN A 66 -0.61 14.12 10.18
CA ASN A 66 -0.04 12.90 9.63
C ASN A 66 0.93 12.24 10.60
N LEU A 67 1.18 12.82 11.77
CA LEU A 67 2.12 12.30 12.76
C LEU A 67 1.37 11.74 13.96
N LYS A 68 1.93 10.71 14.58
CA LYS A 68 1.45 10.16 15.83
C LYS A 68 2.63 9.88 16.74
N LYS A 69 2.50 10.17 18.03
CA LYS A 69 3.57 9.90 19.00
C LYS A 69 3.84 8.39 19.06
N TYR A 70 5.11 8.00 18.94
CA TYR A 70 5.48 6.60 19.09
C TYR A 70 5.53 6.23 20.57
N HIS A 71 4.82 5.16 20.93
CA HIS A 71 4.90 4.51 22.24
C HIS A 71 5.38 3.07 22.00
N ALA A 72 6.36 2.60 22.78
CA ALA A 72 6.99 1.30 22.58
C ALA A 72 5.99 0.12 22.63
N ASP A 73 4.85 0.31 23.29
CA ASP A 73 3.81 -0.70 23.48
C ASP A 73 2.84 -0.84 22.29
N GLU A 74 3.03 -0.10 21.19
CA GLU A 74 2.05 -0.08 20.10
C GLU A 74 2.38 -1.10 18.98
N PRO A 75 1.59 -2.20 18.82
CA PRO A 75 1.87 -3.28 17.86
C PRO A 75 1.52 -2.93 16.40
N LEU A 76 1.10 -1.69 16.14
CA LEU A 76 0.65 -1.24 14.82
C LEU A 76 1.80 -0.86 13.88
N VAL A 77 3.06 -1.02 14.29
CA VAL A 77 4.23 -0.73 13.47
C VAL A 77 4.24 -1.67 12.27
N VAL A 78 3.99 -1.13 11.09
CA VAL A 78 4.24 -1.84 9.82
C VAL A 78 5.73 -1.70 9.50
N SER A 79 6.45 -2.83 9.48
CA SER A 79 7.85 -2.88 9.01
C SER A 79 7.92 -2.51 7.52
N PHE A 80 8.89 -1.67 7.16
CA PHE A 80 9.13 -1.20 5.79
C PHE A 80 9.58 -2.27 4.81
N ASP A 81 10.11 -3.37 5.34
CA ASP A 81 10.88 -4.33 4.59
C ASP A 81 9.99 -4.95 3.48
N GLY A 82 10.19 -4.53 2.22
CA GLY A 82 9.42 -4.95 1.04
C GLY A 82 8.18 -4.11 0.67
N LEU A 83 8.03 -2.89 1.19
CA LEU A 83 6.95 -1.98 0.82
C LEU A 83 7.49 -0.78 0.03
N HIS A 84 7.09 -0.65 -1.24
CA HIS A 84 7.44 0.49 -2.08
C HIS A 84 6.44 1.63 -1.82
N PHE A 85 6.94 2.84 -1.59
CA PHE A 85 6.10 4.03 -1.40
C PHE A 85 6.21 4.93 -2.63
N ASP A 86 5.09 5.51 -3.05
CA ASP A 86 5.12 6.59 -4.03
C ASP A 86 5.37 7.95 -3.35
N ASP A 87 5.61 8.98 -4.16
CA ASP A 87 5.86 10.36 -3.71
C ASP A 87 4.71 10.94 -2.86
N LYS A 88 3.55 10.27 -2.83
CA LYS A 88 2.35 10.64 -2.07
C LYS A 88 2.16 9.78 -0.81
N LEU A 89 3.19 9.07 -0.36
CA LEU A 89 3.13 8.15 0.78
C LEU A 89 2.05 7.07 0.64
N GLN A 90 1.76 6.65 -0.60
CA GLN A 90 0.86 5.55 -0.86
C GLN A 90 1.66 4.26 -0.95
N PHE A 91 1.23 3.25 -0.21
CA PHE A 91 1.78 1.91 -0.36
C PHE A 91 1.48 1.36 -1.75
N VAL A 92 2.52 0.92 -2.44
CA VAL A 92 2.45 0.12 -3.65
C VAL A 92 2.83 -1.30 -3.26
N LYS A 93 1.86 -2.22 -3.26
CA LYS A 93 2.17 -3.64 -3.20
C LYS A 93 2.45 -4.16 -4.61
N GLU A 94 3.42 -5.06 -4.70
CA GLU A 94 3.69 -5.79 -5.92
C GLU A 94 2.70 -6.97 -6.03
N PRO A 95 1.92 -7.02 -7.12
CA PRO A 95 1.10 -8.18 -7.40
C PRO A 95 1.99 -9.35 -7.84
N VAL A 96 1.80 -10.50 -7.22
CA VAL A 96 2.62 -11.70 -7.49
C VAL A 96 2.08 -12.47 -8.66
N GLU A 97 0.78 -12.72 -8.65
CA GLU A 97 0.10 -13.52 -9.67
C GLU A 97 -1.41 -13.32 -9.63
N ILE A 98 -2.04 -13.65 -10.76
CA ILE A 98 -3.48 -13.81 -10.86
C ILE A 98 -3.79 -15.25 -10.49
N VAL A 99 -4.52 -15.42 -9.39
CA VAL A 99 -4.88 -16.71 -8.81
C VAL A 99 -6.16 -17.25 -9.42
N ASP A 100 -7.08 -16.36 -9.80
CA ASP A 100 -8.41 -16.74 -10.26
C ASP A 100 -9.01 -15.64 -11.15
N ARG A 101 -10.03 -15.98 -11.93
CA ARG A 101 -10.79 -15.05 -12.76
C ARG A 101 -12.28 -15.35 -12.64
N GLU A 102 -13.09 -14.32 -12.40
CA GLU A 102 -14.54 -14.43 -12.27
C GLU A 102 -15.23 -13.35 -13.08
N VAL A 103 -16.35 -13.66 -13.72
CA VAL A 103 -17.17 -12.67 -14.42
C VAL A 103 -18.43 -12.38 -13.63
N LYS A 104 -18.49 -11.21 -13.01
CA LYS A 104 -19.70 -10.77 -12.29
C LYS A 104 -20.76 -10.30 -13.29
N ARG A 105 -21.89 -11.02 -13.36
CA ARG A 105 -23.06 -10.60 -14.15
C ARG A 105 -23.90 -9.62 -13.35
N LEU A 106 -24.09 -8.44 -13.91
CA LEU A 106 -25.09 -7.44 -13.49
C LEU A 106 -26.25 -7.44 -14.49
N LYS A 107 -27.35 -6.75 -14.14
CA LYS A 107 -28.56 -6.68 -14.98
C LYS A 107 -28.31 -6.26 -16.44
N ARG A 108 -27.28 -5.45 -16.69
CA ARG A 108 -26.94 -4.90 -18.02
C ARG A 108 -25.48 -5.08 -18.44
N SER A 109 -24.64 -5.72 -17.62
CA SER A 109 -23.21 -5.81 -17.91
C SER A 109 -22.58 -7.05 -17.34
N ARG A 110 -21.45 -7.44 -17.94
CA ARG A 110 -20.57 -8.49 -17.45
C ARG A 110 -19.26 -7.80 -17.10
N ILE A 111 -18.82 -7.93 -15.85
CA ILE A 111 -17.59 -7.30 -15.37
C ILE A 111 -16.60 -8.43 -15.09
N PRO A 112 -15.57 -8.61 -15.94
CA PRO A 112 -14.47 -9.52 -15.67
C PRO A 112 -13.64 -9.00 -14.50
N LEU A 113 -13.43 -9.87 -13.52
CA LEU A 113 -12.65 -9.64 -12.32
C LEU A 113 -11.52 -10.66 -12.26
N VAL A 114 -10.36 -10.23 -11.75
CA VAL A 114 -9.21 -11.09 -11.50
C VAL A 114 -8.89 -11.08 -10.02
N LYS A 115 -8.63 -12.25 -9.45
CA LYS A 115 -8.17 -12.41 -8.07
C LYS A 115 -6.66 -12.34 -8.05
N ILE A 116 -6.12 -11.38 -7.34
CA ILE A 116 -4.68 -11.10 -7.29
C ILE A 116 -4.13 -11.53 -5.95
N ARG A 117 -3.03 -12.30 -5.97
CA ARG A 117 -2.20 -12.52 -4.79
C ARG A 117 -1.18 -11.40 -4.66
N TRP A 118 -1.17 -10.72 -3.53
CA TRP A 118 -0.21 -9.67 -3.23
C TRP A 118 0.98 -10.20 -2.44
N ASN A 119 2.18 -9.69 -2.73
CA ASN A 119 3.36 -10.00 -1.94
C ASN A 119 3.27 -9.24 -0.61
N SER A 120 3.09 -9.97 0.49
CA SER A 120 2.88 -9.39 1.80
C SER A 120 3.57 -10.22 2.86
N LYS A 121 4.50 -9.62 3.60
CA LYS A 121 5.23 -10.28 4.70
C LYS A 121 4.34 -10.77 5.84
N ARG A 122 3.07 -10.32 5.89
CA ARG A 122 2.07 -10.74 6.89
C ARG A 122 1.18 -11.90 6.42
N GLY A 123 1.53 -12.54 5.30
CA GLY A 123 0.76 -13.64 4.71
C GLY A 123 0.05 -13.25 3.41
N PRO A 124 -0.44 -14.23 2.64
CA PRO A 124 -1.05 -14.00 1.34
C PRO A 124 -2.34 -13.20 1.47
N GLU A 125 -2.33 -11.99 0.89
CA GLU A 125 -3.52 -11.14 0.79
C GLU A 125 -4.10 -11.29 -0.62
N PHE A 126 -5.41 -11.45 -0.71
CA PHE A 126 -6.12 -11.64 -1.98
C PHE A 126 -7.13 -10.53 -2.20
N THR A 127 -7.13 -9.92 -3.38
CA THR A 127 -8.16 -8.94 -3.77
C THR A 127 -8.73 -9.25 -5.15
N TRP A 128 -9.97 -8.82 -5.39
CA TRP A 128 -10.62 -8.87 -6.69
C TRP A 128 -10.57 -7.50 -7.35
N GLU A 129 -9.92 -7.41 -8.50
CA GLU A 129 -9.83 -6.18 -9.30
C GLU A 129 -10.44 -6.37 -10.68
N ARG A 130 -10.84 -5.27 -11.30
CA ARG A 130 -11.32 -5.28 -12.69
C ARG A 130 -10.18 -5.62 -13.65
N GLU A 131 -10.41 -6.62 -14.50
CA GLU A 131 -9.42 -7.14 -15.43
C GLU A 131 -8.87 -6.05 -16.37
N ASP A 132 -9.74 -5.18 -16.91
CA ASP A 132 -9.36 -4.13 -17.85
C ASP A 132 -8.45 -3.06 -17.25
N GLN A 133 -8.68 -2.69 -15.99
CA GLN A 133 -7.85 -1.72 -15.28
C GLN A 133 -6.53 -2.34 -14.84
N PHE A 134 -6.60 -3.59 -14.38
CA PHE A 134 -5.43 -4.30 -13.90
C PHE A 134 -4.46 -4.65 -15.02
N TRP A 135 -4.98 -5.05 -16.19
CA TRP A 135 -4.19 -5.29 -17.41
C TRP A 135 -3.36 -4.06 -17.81
N LYS A 136 -3.96 -2.87 -17.79
CA LYS A 136 -3.25 -1.62 -18.15
C LYS A 136 -2.07 -1.32 -17.23
N LYS A 137 -2.18 -1.70 -15.95
CA LYS A 137 -1.15 -1.41 -14.94
C LYS A 137 -0.10 -2.50 -14.84
N TYR A 138 -0.47 -3.76 -15.04
CA TYR A 138 0.40 -4.92 -14.89
C TYR A 138 0.19 -5.95 -16.02
N PRO A 139 0.47 -5.60 -17.29
CA PRO A 139 0.21 -6.48 -18.43
C PRO A 139 1.06 -7.78 -18.36
N HIS A 140 2.25 -7.71 -17.77
CA HIS A 140 3.18 -8.83 -17.62
C HIS A 140 2.59 -10.01 -16.82
N LEU A 141 1.66 -9.76 -15.88
CA LEU A 141 1.04 -10.82 -15.09
C LEU A 141 0.06 -11.69 -15.87
N PHE A 142 -0.43 -11.19 -17.00
CA PHE A 142 -1.37 -11.90 -17.85
C PHE A 142 -0.69 -12.70 -18.97
N ALA A 143 0.56 -12.36 -19.32
CA ALA A 143 1.32 -13.07 -20.34
C ALA A 143 1.74 -14.48 -19.88
N ARG A 144 1.93 -14.71 -18.58
CA ARG A 144 2.46 -15.97 -18.03
C ARG A 144 1.46 -17.14 -18.05
N THR A 145 0.16 -16.87 -18.22
CA THR A 145 -0.86 -17.95 -18.24
C THR A 145 -0.96 -18.71 -19.56
N ALA A 146 -0.23 -18.32 -20.61
CA ALA A 146 -0.32 -18.96 -21.92
C ALA A 146 0.60 -20.19 -22.11
N SER A 147 1.53 -20.47 -21.20
CA SER A 147 2.60 -21.45 -21.42
C SER A 147 2.54 -22.71 -20.53
N THR A 148 1.39 -23.05 -19.95
CA THR A 148 1.25 -24.33 -19.20
C THR A 148 0.07 -25.15 -19.72
N SER A 149 0.15 -25.51 -20.99
CA SER A 149 -0.57 -26.66 -21.53
C SER A 149 0.36 -27.38 -22.50
N THR A 150 1.45 -27.92 -21.97
CA THR A 150 2.23 -28.94 -22.68
C THR A 150 1.50 -30.27 -22.45
N VAL A 151 0.88 -30.71 -23.54
CA VAL A 151 0.18 -31.98 -23.72
C VAL A 151 1.13 -33.15 -23.43
N THR A 152 0.75 -34.04 -22.52
CA THR A 152 1.34 -35.38 -22.42
C THR A 152 0.62 -36.27 -23.44
N SER A 153 1.38 -36.77 -24.42
CA SER A 153 0.96 -37.87 -25.31
C SER A 153 1.11 -39.22 -24.62
#